data_AF-A0A949YK14-F1
#
_entry.id   AF-A0A949YK14-F1
#
_cell.length_a   1.000
_cell.length_b   1.000
_cell.length_c   1.000
_cell.angle_alpha   90.00
_cell.angle_beta   90.00
_cell.angle_gamma   90.00
#
_symmetry.space_group_name_H-M   'P 1'
#
loop_
_entity.id
_entity.type
_entity.pdbx_description
1 polymer ?
#
loop_
_entity_poly.entity_id
_entity_poly.type
_entity_poly.pdbx_seq_one_letter_code
_entity_poly.pdbx_strand_id
1 'polypeptide(L)'
;MHCPAEIATILLCILQTGLMRIRTLAWQGRAELCAIESDHIHNIPNLIMNYSPEKLFYYWDIERPEYIRQVSTEHSDGWDALWRRLGQEIEVIGVLTTPR
;
A
#
# COMPACT_ATOMS: atom_id res chain seq x y z
N MET A 1 -5.46 -4.54 17.67
CA MET A 1 -4.03 -4.34 17.99
C MET A 1 -3.65 -2.93 17.55
N HIS A 2 -2.59 -2.34 18.11
CA HIS A 2 -2.04 -1.10 17.53
C HIS A 2 -1.16 -1.47 16.33
N CYS A 3 -1.16 -0.64 15.29
CA CYS A 3 -0.25 -0.82 14.16
C CYS A 3 1.20 -0.66 14.66
N PRO A 4 2.11 -1.62 14.38
CA PRO A 4 3.54 -1.44 14.66
C PRO A 4 4.07 -0.16 14.02
N ALA A 5 4.96 0.56 14.72
CA ALA A 5 5.38 1.90 14.31
C ALA A 5 6.09 1.90 12.95
N GLU A 6 6.87 0.85 12.69
CA GLU A 6 7.61 0.61 11.45
C GLU A 6 6.64 0.45 10.27
N ILE A 7 5.61 -0.39 10.45
CA ILE A 7 4.56 -0.63 9.46
C ILE A 7 3.73 0.63 9.22
N ALA A 8 3.29 1.30 10.30
CA ALA A 8 2.55 2.54 10.21
C ALA A 8 3.33 3.61 9.42
N THR A 9 4.63 3.73 9.67
CA THR A 9 5.51 4.66 8.94
C THR A 9 5.57 4.33 7.45
N ILE A 10 5.73 3.05 7.09
CA ILE A 10 5.78 2.62 5.68
C ILE A 10 4.43 2.88 5.00
N LEU A 11 3.33 2.51 5.65
CA LEU A 11 1.97 2.74 5.13
C LEU A 11 1.68 4.23 4.94
N LEU A 12 2.10 5.11 5.86
CA LEU A 12 1.98 6.56 5.70
C LEU A 12 2.80 7.07 4.51
N CYS A 13 4.01 6.53 4.27
CA CYS A 13 4.78 6.86 3.08
C CYS A 13 4.08 6.41 1.79
N ILE A 14 3.42 5.25 1.79
CA ILE A 14 2.63 4.77 0.65
C ILE A 14 1.44 5.71 0.41
N LEU A 15 0.69 6.06 1.46
CA LEU A 15 -0.42 7.00 1.38
C LEU A 15 0.01 8.38 0.85
N GLN A 16 1.11 8.92 1.39
CA GLN A 16 1.66 10.20 0.93
C GLN A 16 2.05 10.15 -0.55
N THR A 17 2.73 9.08 -0.97
CA THR A 17 3.14 8.88 -2.37
C THR A 17 1.91 8.82 -3.28
N GLY A 18 0.89 8.05 -2.92
CA GLY A 18 -0.34 7.95 -3.68
C GLY A 18 -1.08 9.28 -3.81
N LEU A 19 -1.20 10.04 -2.72
CA LEU A 19 -1.81 11.38 -2.75
C LEU A 19 -1.08 12.34 -3.70
N MET A 20 0.26 12.31 -3.70
CA MET A 20 1.07 13.14 -4.60
C MET A 20 0.91 12.72 -6.07
N ARG A 21 0.79 11.42 -6.34
CA ARG A 21 0.54 10.88 -7.68
C ARG A 21 -0.85 11.25 -8.18
N ILE A 22 -1.90 11.05 -7.37
CA ILE A 22 -3.27 11.48 -7.67
C ILE A 22 -3.30 12.97 -8.01
N ARG A 23 -2.68 13.82 -7.18
CA ARG A 23 -2.59 15.26 -7.44
C ARG A 23 -1.94 15.56 -8.80
N THR A 24 -0.85 14.89 -9.12
CA THR A 24 -0.12 15.10 -10.38
C THR A 24 -0.94 14.66 -11.59
N LEU A 25 -1.57 13.49 -11.52
CA LEU A 25 -2.43 12.94 -12.58
C LEU A 25 -3.67 13.80 -12.81
N ALA A 26 -4.25 14.35 -11.74
CA ALA A 26 -5.38 15.27 -11.83
C ALA A 26 -5.02 16.54 -12.62
N TRP A 27 -3.84 17.12 -12.38
CA TRP A 27 -3.35 18.26 -13.16
C TRP A 27 -3.11 17.93 -14.64
N GLN A 28 -2.89 16.66 -14.97
CA GLN A 28 -2.71 16.18 -16.34
C GLN A 28 -4.04 15.75 -17.00
N GLY A 29 -5.18 15.89 -16.32
CA GLY A 29 -6.49 15.47 -16.82
C GLY A 29 -6.68 13.95 -16.91
N ARG A 30 -5.85 13.16 -16.21
CA ARG A 30 -5.88 11.69 -16.27
C ARG A 30 -6.79 11.11 -15.19
N ALA A 31 -8.09 11.31 -15.33
CA ALA A 31 -9.10 10.93 -14.33
C ALA A 31 -9.13 9.43 -14.02
N GLU A 32 -9.00 8.57 -15.04
CA GLU A 32 -8.97 7.11 -14.87
C GLU A 32 -7.81 6.66 -13.97
N LEU A 33 -6.61 7.21 -14.20
CA LEU A 33 -5.45 6.90 -13.36
C LEU A 33 -5.60 7.46 -11.93
N CYS A 34 -6.29 8.59 -11.76
CA CYS A 34 -6.61 9.08 -10.42
C CYS A 34 -7.49 8.11 -9.64
N ALA A 35 -8.46 7.47 -10.30
CA ALA A 35 -9.31 6.45 -9.69
C ALA A 35 -8.47 5.23 -9.27
N ILE A 36 -7.64 4.71 -10.18
CA ILE A 36 -6.76 3.56 -9.90
C ILE A 36 -5.82 3.83 -8.71
N GLU A 37 -5.18 5.01 -8.67
CA GLU A 37 -4.30 5.40 -7.55
C GLU A 37 -5.08 5.60 -6.24
N SER A 38 -6.32 6.09 -6.31
CA SER A 38 -7.18 6.23 -5.13
C SER A 38 -7.57 4.86 -4.59
N ASP A 39 -7.97 3.93 -5.46
CA ASP A 39 -8.32 2.56 -5.10
C ASP A 39 -7.13 1.80 -4.49
N HIS A 40 -5.90 2.10 -4.91
CA HIS A 40 -4.71 1.52 -4.29
C HIS A 40 -4.51 1.93 -2.82
N ILE A 41 -4.81 3.18 -2.47
CA ILE A 41 -4.45 3.74 -1.14
C ILE A 41 -5.64 3.95 -0.20
N HIS A 42 -6.88 3.84 -0.68
CA HIS A 42 -8.08 4.21 0.07
C HIS A 42 -8.23 3.48 1.41
N ASN A 43 -7.77 2.23 1.49
CA ASN A 43 -7.88 1.40 2.69
C ASN A 43 -6.76 1.64 3.71
N ILE A 44 -5.67 2.31 3.32
CA ILE A 44 -4.50 2.53 4.18
C ILE A 44 -4.84 3.30 5.47
N PRO A 45 -5.63 4.39 5.45
CA PRO A 45 -6.02 5.07 6.68
C PRO A 45 -6.72 4.14 7.68
N ASN A 46 -7.65 3.32 7.21
CA ASN A 46 -8.36 2.36 8.06
C ASN A 46 -7.46 1.21 8.52
N LEU A 47 -6.51 0.76 7.69
CA LEU A 47 -5.50 -0.23 8.05
C LEU A 47 -4.62 0.26 9.21
N ILE A 48 -4.23 1.54 9.22
CA ILE A 48 -3.45 2.13 10.30
C ILE A 48 -4.29 2.28 11.57
N MET A 49 -5.49 2.87 11.47
CA MET A 49 -6.35 3.15 12.63
C MET A 49 -6.90 1.88 13.29
N ASN A 50 -7.28 0.89 12.48
CA ASN A 50 -7.95 -0.33 12.90
C ASN A 50 -7.13 -1.56 12.52
N TYR A 51 -5.85 -1.56 12.92
CA TYR A 51 -4.86 -2.53 12.50
C TYR A 51 -5.17 -3.97 12.94
N SER A 52 -5.03 -4.88 11.97
CA SER A 52 -4.89 -6.31 12.18
C SER A 52 -3.95 -6.90 11.13
N PRO A 53 -3.21 -7.98 11.45
CA PRO A 53 -2.37 -8.69 10.48
C PRO A 53 -3.15 -9.13 9.23
N GLU A 54 -4.40 -9.57 9.38
CA GLU A 54 -5.24 -10.03 8.27
C GLU A 54 -5.52 -8.90 7.27
N LYS A 55 -5.77 -7.67 7.75
CA LYS A 55 -5.95 -6.51 6.86
C LYS A 55 -4.65 -6.13 6.17
N LEU A 56 -3.52 -6.25 6.86
CA LEU A 56 -2.21 -6.00 6.26
C LEU A 56 -1.90 -7.02 5.15
N PHE A 57 -2.17 -8.30 5.40
CA PHE A 57 -2.02 -9.35 4.40
C PHE A 57 -3.00 -9.17 3.24
N TYR A 58 -4.24 -8.75 3.51
CA TYR A 58 -5.20 -8.43 2.44
C TYR A 58 -4.68 -7.32 1.52
N TYR A 59 -4.17 -6.21 2.08
CA TYR A 59 -3.51 -5.16 1.28
C TYR A 59 -2.36 -5.74 0.44
N TRP A 60 -1.52 -6.59 1.05
CA TRP A 60 -0.31 -7.12 0.43
C TRP A 60 -0.55 -8.14 -0.68
N ASP A 61 -1.51 -9.04 -0.49
CA ASP A 61 -1.77 -10.21 -1.34
C ASP A 61 -2.89 -9.97 -2.35
N ILE A 62 -3.80 -9.03 -2.08
CA ILE A 62 -4.97 -8.77 -2.92
C ILE A 62 -4.89 -7.39 -3.56
N GLU A 63 -4.86 -6.32 -2.77
CA GLU A 63 -5.02 -4.95 -3.28
C GLU A 63 -3.79 -4.48 -4.07
N ARG A 64 -2.59 -4.71 -3.52
CA ARG A 64 -1.34 -4.34 -4.19
C ARG A 64 -1.18 -5.06 -5.54
N PRO A 65 -1.34 -6.41 -5.64
CA PRO A 65 -1.27 -7.09 -6.93
C PRO A 65 -2.35 -6.63 -7.91
N GLU A 66 -3.55 -6.30 -7.41
CA GLU A 66 -4.62 -5.76 -8.25
C GLU A 66 -4.25 -4.38 -8.82
N TYR A 67 -3.70 -3.47 -8.00
CA TYR A 67 -3.16 -2.20 -8.49
C TYR A 67 -2.08 -2.42 -9.57
N ILE A 68 -1.13 -3.33 -9.35
CA ILE A 68 -0.07 -3.67 -10.32
C ILE A 68 -0.67 -4.15 -11.65
N ARG A 69 -1.77 -4.90 -11.64
CA ARG A 69 -2.46 -5.36 -12.86
C ARG A 69 -3.11 -4.22 -13.64
N GLN A 70 -3.57 -3.17 -12.96
CA GLN A 70 -4.29 -2.07 -13.58
C GLN A 70 -3.38 -0.99 -14.17
N VAL A 71 -2.14 -0.86 -13.66
CA VAL A 71 -1.18 0.14 -14.13
C VAL A 71 -0.17 -0.44 -15.11
N SER A 72 0.30 0.37 -16.07
CA SER A 72 1.47 -0.01 -16.88
C SER A 72 2.73 -0.04 -16.02
N THR A 73 3.77 -0.73 -16.48
CA THR A 73 5.07 -0.83 -15.77
C THR A 73 5.66 0.56 -15.46
N GLU A 74 5.55 1.51 -16.38
CA GLU A 74 5.99 2.90 -16.18
C GLU A 74 5.23 3.62 -15.05
N HIS A 75 3.99 3.21 -14.77
CA HIS A 75 3.18 3.77 -13.70
C HIS A 75 3.40 3.03 -12.37
N SER A 76 3.89 1.80 -12.36
CA SER A 76 4.31 1.16 -11.10
C SER A 76 5.63 1.70 -10.53
N ASP A 77 6.39 2.48 -11.31
CA ASP A 77 7.67 3.03 -10.87
C ASP A 77 7.53 3.91 -9.61
N GLY A 78 8.41 3.69 -8.65
CA GLY A 78 8.47 4.42 -7.38
C GLY A 78 7.83 3.70 -6.19
N TRP A 79 7.06 2.63 -6.41
CA TRP A 79 6.47 1.84 -5.32
C TRP A 79 7.41 0.78 -4.76
N ASP A 80 8.33 0.25 -5.56
CA ASP A 80 9.17 -0.90 -5.23
C ASP A 80 9.92 -0.76 -3.91
N ALA A 81 10.49 0.41 -3.63
CA ALA A 81 11.23 0.65 -2.40
C ALA A 81 10.33 0.58 -1.17
N LEU A 82 9.10 1.07 -1.27
CA LEU A 82 8.12 1.05 -0.18
C LEU A 82 7.56 -0.36 0.01
N TRP A 83 7.19 -1.05 -1.07
CA TRP A 83 6.73 -2.43 -1.00
C TRP A 83 7.81 -3.36 -0.48
N ARG A 84 9.06 -3.21 -0.90
CA ARG A 84 10.17 -4.01 -0.36
C ARG A 84 10.30 -3.87 1.16
N ARG A 85 10.24 -2.63 1.66
CA ARG A 85 10.28 -2.37 3.11
C ARG A 85 9.08 -2.98 3.84
N LEU A 86 7.89 -2.85 3.27
CA LEU A 86 6.68 -3.44 3.87
C LEU A 86 6.75 -4.97 3.88
N GLY A 87 7.28 -5.58 2.82
CA GLY A 87 7.44 -7.03 2.71
C GLY A 87 8.35 -7.60 3.80
N GLN A 88 9.43 -6.90 4.14
CA GLN A 88 10.31 -7.29 5.25
C GLN A 88 9.57 -7.35 6.59
N GLU A 89 8.72 -6.36 6.88
CA GLU A 89 7.91 -6.35 8.10
C GLU A 89 6.84 -7.45 8.10
N ILE A 90 6.25 -7.73 6.93
CA ILE A 90 5.26 -8.80 6.75
C ILE A 90 5.88 -10.18 6.97
N GLU A 91 7.10 -10.41 6.47
CA GLU A 91 7.84 -11.65 6.71
C GLU A 91 8.10 -11.87 8.20
N VAL A 92 8.52 -10.81 8.92
CA VAL A 92 8.74 -10.85 10.37
C VAL A 92 7.44 -11.23 11.10
N ILE A 93 6.30 -10.63 10.74
CA ILE A 93 5.00 -10.98 11.34
C ILE A 93 4.61 -12.42 11.01
N GLY A 94 4.73 -12.84 9.74
CA GLY A 94 4.35 -14.18 9.28
C GLY A 94 5.10 -15.29 10.04
N VAL A 95 6.39 -15.08 10.31
CA VAL A 95 7.21 -15.98 11.13
C VAL A 95 6.70 -16.06 12.57
N LEU A 96 6.24 -14.95 13.15
CA LEU A 96 5.72 -14.90 14.52
C LEU A 96 4.32 -15.52 14.67
N THR A 97 3.53 -15.55 13.59
CA THR A 97 2.15 -16.07 13.60
C THR A 97 2.02 -17.55 13.20
N THR A 98 3.10 -18.18 12.73
CA THR A 98 3.09 -19.60 12.36
C THR A 98 3.30 -20.47 13.61
N PRO A 99 2.37 -21.38 13.98
CA PRO A 99 2.57 -22.26 15.13
C PRO A 99 3.73 -23.21 14.86
N ARG A 100 4.68 -23.28 15.81
CA ARG A 100 5.75 -24.30 15.83
C ARG A 100 5.20 -25.68 16.16
#